data_AF-A0A923ARW8-F1
#
_entry.id   AF-A0A923ARW8-F1
#
_cell.length_a   1.000
_cell.length_b   1.000
_cell.length_c   1.000
_cell.angle_alpha   90.00
_cell.angle_beta   90.00
_cell.angle_gamma   90.00
#
_symmetry.space_group_name_H-M   'P 1'
#
loop_
_entity.id
_entity.type
_entity.pdbx_description
1 polymer ?
#
loop_
_entity_poly.entity_id
_entity_poly.type
_entity_poly.pdbx_seq_one_letter_code
_entity_poly.pdbx_strand_id
1 'polypeptide(L)'
;SQIEELILKQPKLSPHYLIDVWRDGHLDSVAVNVELKPEHRYASAVDREYVAHDLQHHIKSYIGISTSVRIAEIGGIERSVGKARRVIDKRPR
;
A
#
# COMPACT_ATOMS: atom_id res chain seq x y z
N SER A 1 -11.21 4.52 -3.00
CA SER A 1 -11.17 3.42 -2.00
C SER A 1 -10.85 4.01 -0.62
N GLN A 2 -11.27 3.41 0.51
CA GLN A 2 -10.93 3.95 1.85
C GLN A 2 -9.42 3.92 2.12
N ILE A 3 -8.72 2.85 1.73
CA ILE A 3 -7.25 2.76 1.86
C ILE A 3 -6.56 3.80 0.99
N GLU A 4 -7.09 4.06 -0.21
CA GLU A 4 -6.56 5.07 -1.12
C GLU A 4 -6.62 6.47 -0.51
N GLU A 5 -7.71 6.82 0.17
CA GLU A 5 -7.82 8.12 0.85
C GLU A 5 -6.71 8.31 1.88
N LEU A 6 -6.38 7.25 2.65
CA LEU A 6 -5.29 7.29 3.63
C LEU A 6 -3.91 7.38 2.96
N ILE A 7 -3.71 6.68 1.84
CA ILE A 7 -2.49 6.80 1.03
C ILE A 7 -2.31 8.24 0.55
N LEU A 8 -3.36 8.86 0.02
CA LEU A 8 -3.32 10.23 -0.52
C LEU A 8 -3.13 11.29 0.59
N LYS A 9 -3.50 10.99 1.83
CA LYS A 9 -3.27 11.86 3.00
C LYS A 9 -1.81 11.85 3.48
N GLN A 10 -1.06 10.77 3.23
CA GLN A 10 0.35 10.67 3.64
C GLN A 10 1.24 11.42 2.63
N PRO A 11 1.88 12.55 3.02
CA PRO A 11 2.56 13.44 2.06
C PRO A 11 3.68 12.78 1.26
N LYS A 12 4.34 11.76 1.80
CA LYS A 12 5.46 11.10 1.13
C LYS A 12 5.04 10.05 0.08
N LEU A 13 3.79 9.63 0.08
CA LEU A 13 3.29 8.56 -0.80
C LEU A 13 2.69 9.09 -2.09
N SER A 14 2.85 8.32 -3.15
CA SER A 14 2.26 8.59 -4.47
C SER A 14 0.87 7.94 -4.60
N PRO A 15 0.08 8.29 -5.63
CA PRO A 15 -1.17 7.58 -5.96
C PRO A 15 -0.92 6.21 -6.62
N HIS A 16 0.33 5.74 -6.73
CA HIS A 16 0.67 4.44 -7.28
C HIS A 16 0.73 3.42 -6.16
N TYR A 17 -0.23 2.51 -6.17
CA TYR A 17 -0.40 1.48 -5.16
C TYR A 17 -1.13 0.27 -5.74
N LEU A 18 -0.90 -0.88 -5.11
CA LEU A 18 -1.58 -2.15 -5.31
C LEU A 18 -1.90 -2.79 -3.97
N ILE A 19 -3.09 -3.37 -3.86
CA ILE A 19 -3.54 -4.12 -2.69
C ILE A 19 -3.58 -5.58 -3.08
N ASP A 20 -2.74 -6.39 -2.44
CA ASP A 20 -2.81 -7.85 -2.52
C ASP A 20 -3.69 -8.36 -1.39
N VAL A 21 -4.63 -9.24 -1.71
CA VAL A 21 -5.43 -9.97 -0.73
C VAL A 21 -5.23 -11.46 -0.96
N TRP A 22 -4.91 -12.21 0.09
CA TRP A 22 -4.75 -13.66 0.03
C TRP A 22 -5.23 -14.29 1.34
N ARG A 23 -5.27 -15.61 1.39
CA ARG A 23 -5.58 -16.36 2.60
C ARG A 23 -4.31 -17.00 3.16
N ASP A 24 -4.04 -16.77 4.43
CA ASP A 24 -2.98 -17.44 5.19
C ASP A 24 -3.65 -18.32 6.27
N GLY A 25 -3.65 -19.64 6.03
CA GLY A 25 -4.45 -20.59 6.80
C GLY A 25 -5.94 -20.27 6.74
N HIS A 26 -6.52 -19.86 7.87
CA HIS A 26 -7.94 -19.48 8.00
C HIS A 26 -8.17 -17.97 7.99
N LEU A 27 -7.11 -17.17 7.90
CA LEU A 27 -7.19 -15.71 8.01
C LEU A 27 -6.99 -15.05 6.65
N ASP A 28 -7.78 -14.02 6.39
CA ASP A 28 -7.54 -13.14 5.26
C ASP A 28 -6.36 -12.21 5.59
N SER A 29 -5.42 -12.12 4.66
CA SER A 29 -4.23 -11.28 4.74
C SER A 29 -4.26 -10.21 3.66
N VAL A 30 -3.83 -9.00 4.03
CA VAL A 30 -3.84 -7.83 3.15
C VAL A 30 -2.47 -7.19 3.15
N ALA A 31 -1.91 -6.94 1.96
CA ALA A 31 -0.72 -6.14 1.76
C ALA A 31 -1.02 -4.93 0.89
N VAL A 32 -0.54 -3.76 1.31
CA VAL A 32 -0.55 -2.53 0.54
C VAL A 32 0.87 -2.28 0.06
N ASN A 33 1.10 -2.43 -1.24
CA ASN A 33 2.34 -2.01 -1.89
C ASN A 33 2.10 -0.61 -2.45
N VAL A 34 2.94 0.36 -2.08
CA VAL A 34 2.77 1.77 -2.47
C VAL A 34 4.12 2.41 -2.75
N GLU A 35 4.18 3.26 -3.77
CA GLU A 35 5.42 3.98 -4.12
C GLU A 35 5.52 5.32 -3.36
N LEU A 36 6.74 5.74 -3.07
CA LEU A 36 7.01 7.13 -2.69
C LEU A 36 6.77 8.09 -3.86
N LYS A 37 6.54 9.36 -3.54
CA LYS A 37 6.65 10.42 -4.55
C LYS A 37 8.09 10.51 -5.08
N PRO A 38 8.30 10.89 -6.36
CA PRO A 38 9.62 11.02 -6.94
C PRO A 38 10.60 11.90 -6.16
N GLU A 39 10.11 12.98 -5.55
CA GLU A 39 10.87 13.90 -4.69
C GLU A 39 11.46 13.23 -3.43
N HIS A 40 10.92 12.08 -3.01
CA HIS A 40 11.39 11.31 -1.87
C HIS A 40 12.13 10.02 -2.26
N ARG A 41 12.58 9.89 -3.52
CA ARG A 41 13.30 8.69 -4.03
C ARG A 41 14.45 8.24 -3.11
N TYR A 42 15.20 9.20 -2.58
CA TYR A 42 16.37 8.96 -1.74
C TYR A 42 16.06 8.93 -0.23
N ALA A 43 14.79 8.75 0.15
CA ALA A 43 14.41 8.53 1.54
C ALA A 43 15.21 7.37 2.14
N SER A 44 15.72 7.57 3.36
CA SER A 44 16.48 6.57 4.10
C SER A 44 15.63 5.32 4.38
N ALA A 45 16.28 4.21 4.73
CA ALA A 45 15.55 3.00 5.16
C ALA A 45 14.63 3.28 6.35
N VAL A 46 15.11 4.09 7.31
CA VAL A 46 14.35 4.52 8.50
C VAL A 46 13.13 5.36 8.10
N ASP A 47 13.29 6.30 7.16
CA ASP A 47 12.16 7.09 6.65
C ASP A 47 11.10 6.22 5.98
N ARG A 48 11.54 5.25 5.17
CA ARG A 48 10.63 4.31 4.47
C ARG A 48 9.85 3.46 5.47
N GLU A 49 10.52 2.95 6.49
CA GLU A 49 9.89 2.18 7.56
C GLU A 49 8.88 3.02 8.36
N TYR A 50 9.25 4.26 8.70
CA TYR A 50 8.34 5.19 9.37
C TYR A 50 7.07 5.45 8.55
N VAL A 51 7.19 5.73 7.25
CA VAL A 51 6.04 5.96 6.36
C VAL A 51 5.16 4.72 6.24
N ALA A 52 5.76 3.53 6.15
CA ALA A 52 5.01 2.28 6.10
C ALA A 52 4.22 2.04 7.38
N HIS A 53 4.86 2.21 8.54
CA HIS A 53 4.24 2.04 9.84
C HIS A 53 3.14 3.08 10.10
N ASP A 54 3.35 4.34 9.71
CA ASP A 54 2.34 5.39 9.81
C ASP A 54 1.08 5.06 8.99
N LEU A 55 1.24 4.65 7.73
CA LEU A 55 0.11 4.23 6.91
C LEU A 55 -0.59 2.99 7.50
N GLN A 56 0.17 2.00 7.98
CA GLN A 56 -0.37 0.82 8.63
C GLN A 56 -1.21 1.17 9.86
N HIS A 57 -0.71 2.07 10.70
CA HIS A 57 -1.41 2.57 11.89
C HIS A 57 -2.69 3.32 11.53
N HIS A 58 -2.65 4.18 10.50
CA HIS A 58 -3.85 4.87 10.01
C HIS A 58 -4.89 3.91 9.45
N ILE A 59 -4.49 2.91 8.65
CA ILE A 59 -5.41 1.88 8.16
C ILE A 59 -6.06 1.14 9.32
N LYS A 60 -5.27 0.73 10.33
CA LYS A 60 -5.80 0.04 11.49
C LYS A 60 -6.79 0.89 12.28
N SER A 61 -6.45 2.16 12.51
CA SER A 61 -7.24 3.08 13.32
C SER A 61 -8.54 3.53 12.65
N TYR A 62 -8.52 3.82 11.35
CA TYR A 62 -9.67 4.38 10.65
C TYR A 62 -10.52 3.34 9.90
N ILE A 63 -9.93 2.21 9.49
CA ILE A 63 -10.62 1.16 8.71
C ILE A 63 -10.84 -0.10 9.57
N GLY A 64 -10.01 -0.35 10.58
CA GLY A 64 -10.18 -1.47 11.52
C GLY A 64 -9.45 -2.77 11.12
N ILE A 65 -8.90 -2.84 9.91
CA ILE A 65 -8.19 -4.03 9.42
C ILE A 65 -6.69 -3.97 9.68
N SER A 66 -6.08 -5.13 9.94
CA SER A 66 -4.63 -5.26 9.96
C SER A 66 -4.12 -5.43 8.53
N THR A 67 -3.05 -4.72 8.19
CA THR A 67 -2.40 -4.80 6.87
C THR A 67 -0.89 -4.86 7.04
N SER A 68 -0.19 -5.40 6.05
CA SER A 68 1.24 -5.13 5.86
C SER A 68 1.39 -4.00 4.84
N VAL A 69 2.31 -3.07 5.07
CA VAL A 69 2.59 -1.98 4.13
C VAL A 69 4.03 -2.11 3.64
N ARG A 70 4.23 -2.07 2.31
CA ARG A 70 5.55 -2.11 1.69
C ARG A 70 5.76 -0.87 0.82
N ILE A 71 6.87 -0.19 1.05
CA ILE A 71 7.31 0.90 0.20
C ILE A 71 8.03 0.30 -1.01
N ALA A 72 7.40 0.39 -2.17
CA ALA A 72 7.96 -0.05 -3.44
C ALA A 72 8.90 1.01 -4.04
N GLU A 73 9.82 0.57 -4.89
CA GLU A 73 10.60 1.48 -5.72
C GLU A 73 9.69 2.23 -6.69
N ILE A 74 10.07 3.47 -7.02
CA ILE A 74 9.31 4.32 -7.94
C ILE A 74 9.28 3.69 -9.33
N GLY A 75 8.08 3.51 -9.89
CA GLY A 75 7.85 2.79 -11.13
C GLY A 75 7.86 1.27 -10.99
N GLY A 76 7.96 0.72 -9.78
CA GLY A 76 7.88 -0.72 -9.51
C GLY A 76 6.45 -1.27 -9.54
N ILE A 77 5.44 -0.40 -9.46
CA ILE A 77 4.03 -0.78 -9.58
C ILE A 77 3.59 -0.64 -11.02
N GLU A 78 3.13 -1.75 -11.60
CA GLU A 78 2.69 -1.82 -12.99
C GLU A 78 1.55 -0.81 -13.25
N ARG A 79 1.75 0.03 -14.26
CA ARG A 79 0.74 1.00 -14.69
C ARG A 79 -0.25 0.30 -15.60
N SER A 80 -1.52 0.28 -15.21
CA SER A 80 -2.55 -0.28 -16.07
C SER A 80 -2.75 0.59 -17.32
N VAL A 81 -2.75 -0.04 -18.49
CA VAL A 81 -3.01 0.59 -19.79
C VAL A 81 -4.50 0.90 -19.99
N GLY A 82 -5.36 0.56 -19.01
CA GLY A 82 -6.81 0.80 -19.00
C GLY A 82 -7.33 1.17 -17.61
N LYS A 83 -8.47 0.60 -17.19
CA LYS A 83 -8.96 0.80 -15.81
C LYS A 83 -7.92 0.26 -14.82
N ALA A 84 -7.37 1.15 -14.00
CA ALA A 84 -6.39 0.79 -12.99
C ALA A 84 -6.93 -0.30 -12.05
N ARG A 85 -6.37 -1.51 -12.16
CA ARG A 85 -6.62 -2.58 -11.19
C ARG A 85 -5.81 -2.27 -9.93
N ARG A 86 -6.50 -1.90 -8.85
CA ARG A 86 -5.89 -1.57 -7.56
C ARG A 86 -5.87 -2.73 -6.57
N VAL A 87 -6.64 -3.79 -6.85
CA VAL A 87 -6.76 -4.95 -5.96
C VAL A 87 -6.49 -6.22 -6.75
N ILE A 88 -5.56 -7.02 -6.24
CA ILE A 88 -5.25 -8.37 -6.70
C ILE A 88 -5.72 -9.33 -5.62
N ASP A 89 -6.90 -9.92 -5.85
CA ASP A 89 -7.45 -10.97 -4.99
C ASP A 89 -6.89 -12.33 -5.41
N LYS A 90 -6.15 -12.96 -4.51
CA LYS A 90 -5.50 -14.27 -4.64
C LYS A 90 -6.15 -15.31 -3.71
N ARG A 91 -7.29 -15.00 -3.08
CA ARG A 91 -8.02 -15.96 -2.25
C ARG A 91 -8.56 -17.11 -3.12
N PRO A 92 -8.63 -18.35 -2.59
CA PRO A 92 -9.27 -19.44 -3.30
C PRO A 92 -10.73 -19.09 -3.61
N ARG A 93 -11.19 -19.47 -4.79
CA ARG A 93 -12.57 -19.28 -5.25
C ARG A 93 -13.55 -20.18 -4.52
#